data_AF-X1MFZ1-F1
#
_entry.id   AF-X1MFZ1-F1
#
_cell.length_a   1.000
_cell.length_b   1.000
_cell.length_c   1.000
_cell.angle_alpha   90.00
_cell.angle_beta   90.00
_cell.angle_gamma   90.00
#
_symmetry.space_group_name_H-M   'P 1'
#
loop_
_entity.id
_entity.type
_entity.pdbx_description
1 polymer ?
#
loop_
_entity_poly.entity_id
_entity_poly.type
_entity_poly.pdbx_seq_one_letter_code
_entity_poly.pdbx_strand_id
1 'polypeptide(L)'
;VRDLYSGMVEDLLRNYDLDGIFLGLLDHCVQFGFRTLTDEMVELAKKKELDHPEMGLTCFCQHCVQLAKKKGIDIEIIKKGLQRAISQRLIPEKVEKLTTAGDAMQFLLRVSEYFQWLTFKAQCCSDVHHEIYELAKSIKPDIQVALDIHGPDDSWKFGSDFHSLSQFSDWVKPMFYSGTYPAPPSSPEEVYEETKKS
;
A
#
# COMPACT_ATOMS: atom_id res chain seq x y z
N VAL A 1 -12.17 4.38 11.06
CA VAL A 1 -11.79 4.22 9.62
C VAL A 1 -12.38 2.94 9.05
N ARG A 2 -12.10 1.77 9.62
CA ARG A 2 -12.72 0.51 9.18
C ARG A 2 -14.26 0.55 9.17
N ASP A 3 -14.88 0.97 10.29
CA ASP A 3 -16.34 1.12 10.35
C ASP A 3 -16.89 2.16 9.38
N LEU A 4 -16.09 3.17 9.00
CA LEU A 4 -16.47 4.14 7.99
C LEU A 4 -16.54 3.47 6.61
N TYR A 5 -15.50 2.72 6.21
CA TYR A 5 -15.52 2.00 4.94
C TYR A 5 -16.65 0.96 4.88
N SER A 6 -16.80 0.15 5.93
CA SER A 6 -17.87 -0.85 5.98
C SER A 6 -19.26 -0.22 5.95
N GLY A 7 -19.47 0.86 6.73
CA GLY A 7 -20.74 1.57 6.75
C GLY A 7 -21.07 2.25 5.41
N MET A 8 -20.07 2.84 4.74
CA MET A 8 -20.25 3.42 3.40
C MET A 8 -20.60 2.35 2.36
N VAL A 9 -19.89 1.23 2.36
CA VAL A 9 -20.17 0.11 1.44
C VAL A 9 -21.56 -0.45 1.71
N GLU A 10 -21.93 -0.66 2.96
CA GLU A 10 -23.26 -1.14 3.31
C GLU A 10 -24.37 -0.18 2.86
N ASP A 11 -24.22 1.12 3.12
CA ASP A 11 -25.19 2.13 2.71
C ASP A 11 -25.35 2.18 1.18
N LEU A 12 -24.23 2.20 0.44
CA LEU A 12 -24.24 2.22 -1.02
C LEU A 12 -24.94 0.99 -1.60
N LEU A 13 -24.62 -0.21 -1.11
CA LEU A 13 -25.17 -1.46 -1.65
C LEU A 13 -26.62 -1.71 -1.28
N ARG A 14 -27.11 -1.16 -0.16
CA ARG A 14 -28.51 -1.33 0.26
C ARG A 14 -29.45 -0.31 -0.35
N ASN A 15 -28.96 0.90 -0.62
CA ASN A 15 -29.82 2.02 -1.00
C ASN A 15 -29.71 2.42 -2.47
N TYR A 16 -28.73 1.88 -3.21
CA TYR A 16 -28.52 2.21 -4.63
C TYR A 16 -28.41 0.94 -5.47
N ASP A 17 -28.92 1.01 -6.70
CA ASP A 17 -28.76 -0.08 -7.67
C ASP A 17 -27.43 0.08 -8.41
N LEU A 18 -26.42 -0.63 -7.92
CA LEU A 18 -25.06 -0.63 -8.46
C LEU A 18 -24.71 -2.01 -9.01
N ASP A 19 -23.93 -2.04 -10.09
CA ASP A 19 -23.33 -3.26 -10.64
C ASP A 19 -22.03 -3.65 -9.93
N GLY A 20 -21.37 -2.68 -9.29
CA GLY A 20 -20.12 -2.92 -8.59
C GLY A 20 -19.66 -1.78 -7.68
N ILE A 21 -18.70 -2.10 -6.83
CA ILE A 21 -17.89 -1.16 -6.06
C ILE A 21 -16.45 -1.19 -6.56
N PHE A 22 -15.86 -0.01 -6.72
CA PHE A 22 -14.45 0.16 -7.08
C PHE A 22 -13.74 0.88 -5.94
N LEU A 23 -12.87 0.17 -5.24
CA LEU A 23 -12.07 0.70 -4.14
C LEU A 23 -10.82 1.35 -4.74
N GLY A 24 -10.86 2.67 -4.88
CA GLY A 24 -9.68 3.45 -5.22
C GLY A 24 -8.83 3.71 -3.99
N LEU A 25 -7.52 3.57 -4.11
CA LEU A 25 -6.52 4.11 -3.18
C LEU A 25 -6.50 3.50 -1.77
N LEU A 26 -6.98 2.27 -1.59
CA LEU A 26 -6.90 1.58 -0.29
C LEU A 26 -5.45 1.32 0.14
N ASP A 27 -4.57 1.10 -0.84
CA ASP A 27 -3.13 0.87 -0.69
C ASP A 27 -2.29 2.10 -1.03
N HIS A 28 -2.91 3.26 -1.35
CA HIS A 28 -2.20 4.48 -1.71
C HIS A 28 -1.63 5.18 -0.47
N CYS A 29 -0.65 4.51 0.11
CA CYS A 29 0.14 4.99 1.21
C CYS A 29 1.42 5.64 0.67
N VAL A 30 2.03 6.49 1.50
CA VAL A 30 3.42 6.90 1.27
C VAL A 30 4.29 5.65 1.11
N GLN A 31 5.19 5.65 0.11
CA GLN A 31 6.24 4.64 0.01
C GLN A 31 6.97 4.52 1.36
N PHE A 32 6.84 3.38 2.02
CA PHE A 32 7.11 3.32 3.44
C PHE A 32 8.61 3.33 3.73
N GLY A 33 9.07 4.34 4.47
CA GLY A 33 10.49 4.55 4.69
C GLY A 33 11.20 5.21 3.51
N PHE A 34 10.46 5.76 2.55
CA PHE A 34 10.97 6.69 1.55
C PHE A 34 10.72 8.12 2.02
N ARG A 35 11.62 9.04 1.64
CA ARG A 35 11.45 10.48 1.80
C ARG A 35 10.82 11.10 0.57
N THR A 36 11.25 10.65 -0.60
CA THR A 36 10.77 11.09 -1.90
C THR A 36 9.33 10.61 -2.12
N LEU A 37 8.48 11.52 -2.57
CA LEU A 37 7.08 11.24 -2.88
C LEU A 37 6.91 10.83 -4.36
N THR A 38 5.88 10.03 -4.65
CA THR A 38 5.46 9.77 -6.03
C THR A 38 4.88 11.03 -6.67
N ASP A 39 4.89 11.14 -8.00
CA ASP A 39 4.40 12.33 -8.71
C ASP A 39 2.97 12.73 -8.31
N GLU A 40 2.08 11.75 -8.15
CA GLU A 40 0.70 11.97 -7.68
C GLU A 40 0.68 12.59 -6.27
N MET A 41 1.50 12.09 -5.36
CA MET A 41 1.60 12.65 -4.01
C MET A 41 2.25 14.03 -4.02
N VAL A 42 3.19 14.30 -4.95
CA VAL A 42 3.77 15.64 -5.14
C VAL A 42 2.71 16.62 -5.61
N GLU A 43 1.85 16.23 -6.56
CA GLU A 43 0.75 17.07 -7.04
C GLU A 43 -0.22 17.42 -5.92
N LEU A 44 -0.61 16.42 -5.10
CA LEU A 44 -1.53 16.60 -3.98
C LEU A 44 -0.92 17.43 -2.84
N ALA A 45 0.28 17.07 -2.40
CA ALA A 45 0.93 17.68 -1.22
C ALA A 45 1.69 18.96 -1.54
N LYS A 46 1.93 19.25 -2.83
CA LYS A 46 2.79 20.35 -3.31
C LYS A 46 4.19 20.33 -2.68
N LYS A 47 4.69 19.13 -2.40
CA LYS A 47 6.01 18.86 -1.80
C LYS A 47 6.62 17.63 -2.48
N LYS A 48 7.93 17.67 -2.74
CA LYS A 48 8.67 16.53 -3.33
C LYS A 48 9.14 15.51 -2.31
N GLU A 49 9.32 15.96 -1.07
CA GLU A 49 9.91 15.17 0.01
C GLU A 49 9.09 15.33 1.29
N LEU A 50 9.06 14.28 2.11
CA LEU A 50 8.53 14.32 3.46
C LEU A 50 9.58 14.80 4.45
N ASP A 51 9.20 15.79 5.27
CA ASP A 51 10.05 16.29 6.35
C ASP A 51 10.33 15.21 7.43
N HIS A 52 9.38 14.28 7.60
CA HIS A 52 9.38 13.19 8.58
C HIS A 52 9.03 11.84 7.92
N PRO A 53 9.91 11.25 7.10
CA PRO A 53 9.66 10.01 6.36
C PRO A 53 9.34 8.80 7.27
N GLU A 54 9.82 8.84 8.51
CA GLU A 54 9.50 7.86 9.56
C GLU A 54 8.03 7.87 9.98
N MET A 55 7.26 8.94 9.71
CA MET A 55 5.82 9.00 9.99
C MET A 55 5.02 7.95 9.21
N GLY A 56 5.54 7.48 8.08
CA GLY A 56 4.96 6.34 7.36
C GLY A 56 5.01 5.04 8.18
N LEU A 57 5.89 4.96 9.18
CA LEU A 57 6.10 3.75 9.99
C LEU A 57 5.13 3.63 11.18
N THR A 58 4.06 4.43 11.24
CA THR A 58 3.26 4.72 12.45
C THR A 58 2.12 3.75 12.80
N CYS A 59 2.05 2.53 12.25
CA CYS A 59 1.04 1.52 12.68
C CYS A 59 1.41 0.88 14.03
N PHE A 60 1.45 1.71 15.06
CA PHE A 60 1.64 1.32 16.46
C PHE A 60 0.50 1.87 17.33
N CYS A 61 -0.66 2.16 16.74
CA CYS A 61 -1.86 2.48 17.50
C CYS A 61 -2.32 1.26 18.30
N GLN A 62 -3.17 1.47 19.32
CA GLN A 62 -3.65 0.40 20.20
C GLN A 62 -4.28 -0.76 19.43
N HIS A 63 -4.99 -0.47 18.33
CA HIS A 63 -5.55 -1.49 17.44
C HIS A 63 -4.46 -2.33 16.75
N CYS A 64 -3.47 -1.70 16.10
CA CYS A 64 -2.34 -2.42 15.47
C CYS A 64 -1.61 -3.29 16.50
N VAL A 65 -1.38 -2.80 17.72
CA VAL A 65 -0.72 -3.54 18.81
C VAL A 65 -1.53 -4.77 19.25
N GLN A 66 -2.85 -4.62 19.42
CA GLN A 66 -3.73 -5.74 19.79
C GLN A 66 -3.80 -6.79 18.68
N LEU A 67 -3.88 -6.36 17.42
CA LEU A 67 -3.89 -7.24 16.26
C LEU A 67 -2.58 -8.01 16.14
N ALA A 68 -1.45 -7.32 16.27
CA ALA A 68 -0.12 -7.95 16.28
C ALA A 68 -0.02 -9.01 17.38
N LYS A 69 -0.46 -8.68 18.61
CA LYS A 69 -0.50 -9.63 19.73
C LYS A 69 -1.36 -10.86 19.42
N LYS A 70 -2.54 -10.68 18.82
CA LYS A 70 -3.42 -11.78 18.40
C LYS A 70 -2.77 -12.68 17.35
N LYS A 71 -1.95 -12.12 16.46
CA LYS A 71 -1.19 -12.84 15.43
C LYS A 71 0.16 -13.39 15.93
N GLY A 72 0.48 -13.25 17.23
CA GLY A 72 1.75 -13.72 17.79
C GLY A 72 2.97 -12.89 17.36
N ILE A 73 2.75 -11.67 16.86
CA ILE A 73 3.80 -10.76 16.41
C ILE A 73 4.26 -9.89 17.59
N ASP A 74 5.57 -9.89 17.87
CA ASP A 74 6.16 -9.01 18.87
C ASP A 74 6.38 -7.61 18.29
N ILE A 75 5.35 -6.78 18.44
CA ILE A 75 5.33 -5.42 17.91
C ILE A 75 6.38 -4.51 18.59
N GLU A 76 6.78 -4.81 19.82
CA GLU A 76 7.77 -4.01 20.55
C GLU A 76 9.19 -4.26 20.03
N ILE A 77 9.51 -5.50 19.66
CA ILE A 77 10.75 -5.82 18.93
C ILE A 77 10.78 -5.06 17.60
N ILE A 78 9.68 -5.11 16.84
CA ILE A 78 9.57 -4.41 15.55
C ILE A 78 9.83 -2.91 15.72
N LYS A 79 9.13 -2.29 16.68
CA LYS A 79 9.26 -0.86 16.98
C LYS A 79 10.69 -0.47 17.31
N LYS A 80 11.36 -1.22 18.19
CA LYS A 80 12.77 -0.98 18.57
C LYS A 80 13.70 -1.13 17.37
N GLY A 81 13.48 -2.12 16.52
CA GLY A 81 14.27 -2.34 15.30
C GLY A 81 14.15 -1.20 14.30
N LEU A 82 12.93 -0.71 14.05
CA LEU A 82 12.70 0.45 13.18
C LEU A 82 13.32 1.72 13.77
N GLN A 83 13.15 1.99 15.07
CA GLN A 83 13.78 3.14 15.74
C GLN A 83 15.31 3.09 15.65
N ARG A 84 15.91 1.91 15.82
CA ARG A 84 17.35 1.69 15.61
C ARG A 84 17.77 1.99 14.18
N ALA A 85 17.00 1.53 13.19
CA ALA A 85 17.31 1.77 11.78
C ALA A 85 17.23 3.26 11.40
N ILE A 86 16.24 3.99 11.93
CA ILE A 86 16.11 5.44 11.76
C ILE A 86 17.32 6.15 12.41
N SER A 87 17.68 5.82 13.65
CA SER A 87 18.81 6.48 14.33
C SER A 87 20.16 6.23 13.66
N GLN A 88 20.29 5.11 12.93
CA GLN A 88 21.45 4.76 12.12
C GLN A 88 21.40 5.31 10.69
N ARG A 89 20.38 6.10 10.32
CA ARG A 89 20.17 6.62 8.95
C ARG A 89 20.11 5.51 7.90
N LEU A 90 19.55 4.37 8.26
CA LEU A 90 19.23 3.30 7.31
C LEU A 90 17.87 3.55 6.66
N ILE A 91 16.96 4.17 7.40
CA ILE A 91 15.66 4.62 6.92
C ILE A 91 15.60 6.15 7.09
N PRO A 92 15.34 6.94 6.03
CA PRO A 92 15.05 6.50 4.65
C PRO A 92 16.28 6.23 3.78
N GLU A 93 17.48 6.66 4.17
CA GLU A 93 18.59 6.90 3.24
C GLU A 93 19.12 5.66 2.50
N LYS A 94 18.99 4.48 3.10
CA LYS A 94 19.35 3.21 2.44
C LYS A 94 18.14 2.58 1.75
N VAL A 95 16.94 2.73 2.30
CA VAL A 95 15.68 2.21 1.73
C VAL A 95 15.40 2.81 0.35
N GLU A 96 15.59 4.12 0.18
CA GLU A 96 15.37 4.78 -1.12
C GLU A 96 16.33 4.33 -2.22
N LYS A 97 17.48 3.76 -1.83
CA LYS A 97 18.52 3.32 -2.76
C LYS A 97 18.43 1.82 -3.06
N LEU A 98 17.40 1.13 -2.57
CA LEU A 98 17.16 -0.28 -2.87
C LEU A 98 16.67 -0.41 -4.31
N THR A 99 17.60 -0.74 -5.21
CA THR A 99 17.32 -0.89 -6.64
C THR A 99 17.36 -2.35 -7.10
N THR A 100 17.92 -3.24 -6.29
CA THR A 100 18.07 -4.66 -6.60
C THR A 100 17.61 -5.55 -5.45
N ALA A 101 17.26 -6.81 -5.75
CA ALA A 101 16.97 -7.81 -4.72
C ALA A 101 18.17 -8.03 -3.77
N GLY A 102 19.40 -7.95 -4.29
CA GLY A 102 20.62 -8.06 -3.48
C GLY A 102 20.76 -6.92 -2.46
N ASP A 103 20.46 -5.69 -2.86
CA ASP A 103 20.44 -4.54 -1.94
C ASP A 103 19.37 -4.71 -0.86
N ALA A 104 18.17 -5.14 -1.24
CA ALA A 104 17.08 -5.38 -0.31
C ALA A 104 17.47 -6.46 0.72
N MET A 105 18.05 -7.57 0.28
CA MET A 105 18.51 -8.63 1.19
C MET A 105 19.60 -8.14 2.14
N GLN A 106 20.59 -7.37 1.68
CA GLN A 106 21.62 -6.80 2.55
C GLN A 106 21.04 -5.85 3.61
N PHE A 107 20.04 -5.06 3.23
CA PHE A 107 19.33 -4.19 4.16
C PHE A 107 18.55 -5.02 5.20
N LEU A 108 17.80 -6.04 4.76
CA LEU A 108 17.02 -6.90 5.65
C LEU A 108 17.88 -7.73 6.61
N LEU A 109 19.11 -8.09 6.24
CA LEU A 109 20.07 -8.72 7.16
C LEU A 109 20.50 -7.78 8.30
N ARG A 110 20.43 -6.45 8.09
CA ARG A 110 20.75 -5.44 9.12
C ARG A 110 19.51 -4.97 9.90
N VAL A 111 18.35 -5.01 9.27
CA VAL A 111 17.07 -4.52 9.81
C VAL A 111 15.97 -5.53 9.52
N SER A 112 16.07 -6.72 10.11
CA SER A 112 15.08 -7.80 9.87
C SER A 112 13.69 -7.43 10.36
N GLU A 113 13.60 -6.55 11.36
CA GLU A 113 12.34 -6.00 11.88
C GLU A 113 11.56 -5.20 10.84
N TYR A 114 12.24 -4.62 9.83
CA TYR A 114 11.56 -3.92 8.75
C TYR A 114 10.74 -4.87 7.87
N PHE A 115 11.24 -6.09 7.61
CA PHE A 115 10.47 -7.10 6.87
C PHE A 115 9.25 -7.57 7.65
N GLN A 116 9.39 -7.80 8.96
CA GLN A 116 8.27 -8.17 9.83
C GLN A 116 7.21 -7.07 9.85
N TRP A 117 7.65 -5.81 9.92
CA TRP A 117 6.76 -4.65 9.86
C TRP A 117 6.01 -4.54 8.53
N LEU A 118 6.72 -4.65 7.39
CA LEU A 118 6.11 -4.64 6.06
C LEU A 118 5.07 -5.75 5.92
N THR A 119 5.41 -6.97 6.36
CA THR A 119 4.51 -8.12 6.33
C THR A 119 3.24 -7.85 7.14
N PHE A 120 3.39 -7.34 8.37
CA PHE A 120 2.26 -6.99 9.22
C PHE A 120 1.38 -5.90 8.60
N LYS A 121 1.99 -4.88 7.99
CA LYS A 121 1.29 -3.79 7.31
C LYS A 121 0.49 -4.28 6.10
N ALA A 122 1.10 -5.10 5.25
CA ALA A 122 0.43 -5.70 4.10
C ALA A 122 -0.76 -6.55 4.53
N GLN A 123 -0.58 -7.37 5.57
CA GLN A 123 -1.69 -8.14 6.15
C GLN A 123 -2.82 -7.26 6.66
N CYS A 124 -2.52 -6.15 7.35
CA CYS A 124 -3.57 -5.24 7.81
C CYS A 124 -4.36 -4.62 6.66
N CYS A 125 -3.71 -4.28 5.55
CA CYS A 125 -4.36 -3.77 4.35
C CYS A 125 -5.27 -4.84 3.72
N SER A 126 -4.72 -6.05 3.54
CA SER A 126 -5.46 -7.20 3.01
C SER A 126 -6.65 -7.60 3.87
N ASP A 127 -6.50 -7.60 5.21
CA ASP A 127 -7.59 -7.93 6.14
C ASP A 127 -8.77 -6.96 5.96
N VAL A 128 -8.52 -5.65 5.85
CA VAL A 128 -9.57 -4.65 5.63
C VAL A 128 -10.25 -4.84 4.27
N HIS A 129 -9.48 -5.08 3.22
CA HIS A 129 -10.02 -5.32 1.88
C HIS A 129 -10.90 -6.57 1.84
N HIS A 130 -10.41 -7.67 2.43
CA HIS A 130 -11.14 -8.93 2.53
C HIS A 130 -12.49 -8.73 3.22
N GLU A 131 -12.51 -7.99 4.34
CA GLU A 131 -13.76 -7.74 5.07
C GLU A 131 -14.76 -6.90 4.28
N ILE A 132 -14.29 -5.93 3.49
CA ILE A 132 -15.15 -5.16 2.59
C ILE A 132 -15.72 -6.06 1.49
N TYR A 133 -14.88 -6.93 0.91
CA TYR A 133 -15.31 -7.90 -0.09
C TYR A 133 -16.38 -8.85 0.46
N GLU A 134 -16.15 -9.47 1.61
CA GLU A 134 -17.11 -10.37 2.26
C GLU A 134 -18.42 -9.66 2.61
N LEU A 135 -18.34 -8.42 3.14
CA LEU A 135 -19.52 -7.61 3.41
C LEU A 135 -20.32 -7.38 2.13
N ALA A 136 -19.66 -6.96 1.04
CA ALA A 136 -20.33 -6.70 -0.23
C ALA A 136 -21.02 -7.95 -0.78
N LYS A 137 -20.31 -9.08 -0.81
CA LYS A 137 -20.85 -10.38 -1.26
C LYS A 137 -21.97 -10.89 -0.35
N SER A 138 -21.94 -10.58 0.94
CA SER A 138 -23.03 -10.95 1.88
C SER A 138 -24.32 -10.15 1.65
N ILE A 139 -24.22 -8.91 1.16
CA ILE A 139 -25.37 -8.04 0.90
C ILE A 139 -25.95 -8.31 -0.49
N LYS A 140 -25.10 -8.36 -1.52
CA LYS A 140 -25.50 -8.59 -2.92
C LYS A 140 -24.48 -9.56 -3.56
N PRO A 141 -24.72 -10.88 -3.57
CA PRO A 141 -23.74 -11.88 -4.01
C PRO A 141 -23.15 -11.65 -5.41
N ASP A 142 -23.96 -11.10 -6.32
CA ASP A 142 -23.56 -10.84 -7.71
C ASP A 142 -22.85 -9.49 -7.92
N ILE A 143 -22.74 -8.64 -6.89
CA ILE A 143 -22.06 -7.35 -6.99
C ILE A 143 -20.59 -7.56 -7.38
N GLN A 144 -20.09 -6.77 -8.32
CA GLN A 144 -18.66 -6.77 -8.63
C GLN A 144 -17.89 -5.95 -7.57
N VAL A 145 -16.77 -6.47 -7.10
CA VAL A 145 -15.86 -5.79 -6.19
C VAL A 145 -14.51 -5.69 -6.86
N ALA A 146 -14.05 -4.46 -7.04
CA ALA A 146 -12.80 -4.18 -7.72
C ALA A 146 -11.91 -3.23 -6.94
N LEU A 147 -10.61 -3.30 -7.24
CA LEU A 147 -9.58 -2.62 -6.47
C LEU A 147 -8.53 -2.03 -7.40
N ASP A 148 -8.15 -0.79 -7.13
CA ASP A 148 -6.92 -0.18 -7.64
C ASP A 148 -5.74 -0.67 -6.80
N ILE A 149 -4.70 -1.25 -7.41
CA ILE A 149 -3.55 -1.78 -6.68
C ILE A 149 -2.23 -1.49 -7.37
N HIS A 150 -1.18 -1.28 -6.60
CA HIS A 150 0.20 -1.28 -7.14
C HIS A 150 0.55 -2.63 -7.77
N GLY A 151 1.44 -2.62 -8.77
CA GLY A 151 1.83 -3.82 -9.50
C GLY A 151 2.49 -4.90 -8.63
N PRO A 152 2.55 -6.15 -9.11
CA PRO A 152 3.11 -7.26 -8.34
C PRO A 152 4.60 -7.08 -7.99
N ASP A 153 5.34 -6.31 -8.78
CA ASP A 153 6.79 -6.11 -8.58
C ASP A 153 7.12 -5.02 -7.55
N ASP A 154 6.17 -4.13 -7.25
CA ASP A 154 6.40 -2.93 -6.45
C ASP A 154 5.39 -2.69 -5.33
N SER A 155 4.33 -3.49 -5.21
CA SER A 155 3.31 -3.37 -4.15
C SER A 155 3.90 -3.32 -2.74
N TRP A 156 4.99 -4.08 -2.50
CA TRP A 156 5.67 -4.13 -1.20
C TRP A 156 6.19 -2.77 -0.73
N LYS A 157 6.52 -1.84 -1.65
CA LYS A 157 6.99 -0.48 -1.32
C LYS A 157 5.89 0.35 -0.66
N PHE A 158 4.65 0.03 -0.99
CA PHE A 158 3.44 0.68 -0.49
C PHE A 158 2.82 -0.10 0.68
N GLY A 159 3.53 -1.14 1.17
CA GLY A 159 3.06 -1.96 2.26
C GLY A 159 1.78 -2.72 1.92
N SER A 160 1.60 -3.08 0.65
CA SER A 160 0.52 -3.93 0.15
C SER A 160 1.08 -5.22 -0.44
N ASP A 161 0.24 -6.26 -0.46
CA ASP A 161 0.53 -7.52 -1.12
C ASP A 161 -0.46 -7.73 -2.26
N PHE A 162 0.03 -7.56 -3.50
CA PHE A 162 -0.76 -7.73 -4.71
C PHE A 162 -1.54 -9.05 -4.70
N HIS A 163 -0.88 -10.15 -4.30
CA HIS A 163 -1.51 -11.47 -4.39
C HIS A 163 -2.67 -11.58 -3.41
N SER A 164 -2.45 -11.27 -2.13
CA SER A 164 -3.50 -11.29 -1.11
C SER A 164 -4.67 -10.37 -1.46
N LEU A 165 -4.42 -9.17 -1.98
CA LEU A 165 -5.48 -8.24 -2.37
C LEU A 165 -6.27 -8.75 -3.58
N SER A 166 -5.57 -9.27 -4.60
CA SER A 166 -6.20 -9.79 -5.83
C SER A 166 -7.12 -10.99 -5.60
N GLN A 167 -6.89 -11.78 -4.55
CA GLN A 167 -7.75 -12.93 -4.21
C GLN A 167 -9.16 -12.51 -3.79
N PHE A 168 -9.33 -11.30 -3.26
CA PHE A 168 -10.60 -10.76 -2.80
C PHE A 168 -11.09 -9.65 -3.72
N SER A 169 -11.01 -9.86 -5.03
CA SER A 169 -11.48 -8.94 -6.05
C SER A 169 -11.97 -9.72 -7.27
N ASP A 170 -13.10 -9.31 -7.84
CA ASP A 170 -13.60 -9.88 -9.10
C ASP A 170 -12.77 -9.40 -10.29
N TRP A 171 -12.23 -8.18 -10.21
CA TRP A 171 -11.19 -7.68 -11.10
C TRP A 171 -10.31 -6.64 -10.39
N VAL A 172 -9.08 -6.47 -10.90
CA VAL A 172 -8.11 -5.51 -10.37
C VAL A 172 -7.67 -4.54 -11.46
N LYS A 173 -7.33 -3.31 -11.08
CA LYS A 173 -6.66 -2.33 -11.92
C LYS A 173 -5.22 -2.15 -11.43
N PRO A 174 -4.22 -2.86 -11.99
CA PRO A 174 -2.84 -2.66 -11.58
C PRO A 174 -2.30 -1.30 -12.05
N MET A 175 -1.63 -0.58 -11.17
CA MET A 175 -0.95 0.67 -11.46
C MET A 175 0.50 0.41 -11.88
N PHE A 176 0.78 0.61 -13.18
CA PHE A 176 2.13 0.46 -13.74
C PHE A 176 2.91 1.78 -13.84
N TYR A 177 2.40 2.86 -13.23
CA TYR A 177 2.96 4.21 -13.36
C TYR A 177 3.96 4.58 -12.25
N SER A 178 4.27 3.68 -11.31
CA SER A 178 5.18 4.04 -10.21
C SER A 178 6.60 4.24 -10.77
N GLY A 179 7.18 5.41 -10.51
CA GLY A 179 8.50 5.86 -10.95
C GLY A 179 9.69 5.07 -10.39
N THR A 180 9.57 3.75 -10.27
CA THR A 180 10.68 2.85 -9.93
C THR A 180 11.28 2.12 -11.14
N TYR A 181 10.73 2.36 -12.33
CA TYR A 181 11.42 2.14 -13.60
C TYR A 181 12.11 3.44 -14.03
N PRO A 182 13.30 3.39 -14.68
CA PRO A 182 13.95 4.57 -15.25
C PRO A 182 13.04 5.19 -16.32
N ALA A 183 12.21 6.15 -15.90
CA ALA A 183 11.07 6.69 -16.63
C ALA A 183 10.03 5.61 -17.06
N PRO A 184 8.73 5.91 -17.05
CA PRO A 184 7.82 5.13 -17.89
C PRO A 184 8.35 5.20 -19.33
N PRO A 185 8.27 4.10 -20.12
CA PRO A 185 8.77 4.09 -21.51
C PRO A 185 8.10 5.13 -22.41
N SER A 186 7.03 5.77 -21.93
CA SER A 186 6.38 6.91 -22.55
C SER A 186 5.74 7.79 -21.48
N SER A 187 5.95 9.11 -21.53
CA SER A 187 5.18 10.06 -20.71
C SER A 187 3.70 10.05 -21.11
N PRO A 188 2.77 10.50 -20.25
CA PRO A 188 1.37 10.69 -20.64
C PRO A 188 1.21 11.56 -21.90
N GLU A 189 2.07 12.56 -22.11
CA GLU A 189 2.08 13.33 -23.35
C GLU A 189 2.51 12.51 -24.58
N GLU A 190 3.50 11.62 -24.44
CA GLU A 190 3.94 10.74 -25.53
C GLU A 190 2.84 9.75 -25.93
N VAL A 191 2.18 9.13 -24.96
CA VAL A 191 1.00 8.26 -25.21
C VAL A 191 -0.12 9.05 -25.89
N TYR A 192 -0.39 10.26 -25.42
CA TYR A 192 -1.42 11.13 -26.01
C TYR A 192 -1.10 11.51 -27.47
N GLU A 193 0.14 11.86 -27.79
CA GLU A 193 0.55 12.19 -29.16
C GLU A 193 0.58 10.96 -30.09
N GLU A 194 0.82 9.75 -29.58
CA GLU A 194 0.68 8.52 -30.38
C GLU A 194 -0.77 8.21 -30.72
N THR A 195 -1.72 8.43 -29.81
CA THR A 195 -3.15 8.23 -30.07
C THR A 195 -3.75 9.22 -31.08
N LYS A 196 -3.10 10.36 -31.33
CA LYS A 196 -3.48 11.30 -32.40
C LYS A 196 -3.07 10.83 -33.80
N LYS A 197 -2.16 9.86 -33.89
CA LYS A 197 -1.62 9.34 -35.16
C LYS A 197 -2.41 8.13 -35.68
N SER A 198 -3.33 7.58 -34.89
CA SER A 198 -4.30 6.53 -35.25
C SER A 198 -5.64 7.11 -35.64
#